data_AF-A0A7X9XC42-F1
#
_entry.id   AF-A0A7X9XC42-F1
#
_cell.length_a   1.000
_cell.length_b   1.000
_cell.length_c   1.000
_cell.angle_alpha   90.00
_cell.angle_beta   90.00
_cell.angle_gamma   90.00
#
_symmetry.space_group_name_H-M   'P 1'
#
loop_
_entity.id
_entity.type
_entity.pdbx_description
1 polymer ?
#
loop_
_entity_poly.entity_id
_entity_poly.type
_entity_poly.pdbx_seq_one_letter_code
_entity_poly.pdbx_strand_id
1 'polypeptide(L)'
;MKNIITIFLLSFIYSCKEKPNYNPFDNQFNVSVKQLINDNCDTVSAGCGYFNLLKSEDKLKPYYQVYCDDFFTVIAKGFTMDIDTFKLQSSDFQNSYIDSITSLPLDKSQLNIELGKFGYKIFLRETNTIKAVNKEIQDTVSLKLYTCPIEDQNLLVRTIEFFKGRE
;
A
#
# COMPACT_ATOMS: atom_id res chain seq x y z
N MET A 1 -11.27 -4.91 49.77
CA MET A 1 -10.37 -3.93 49.11
C MET A 1 -9.31 -4.54 48.19
N LYS A 2 -8.80 -5.77 48.43
CA LYS A 2 -7.83 -6.40 47.51
C LYS A 2 -8.39 -6.70 46.10
N ASN A 3 -9.68 -6.99 45.96
CA ASN A 3 -10.28 -7.36 44.68
C ASN A 3 -10.60 -6.16 43.75
N ILE A 4 -10.58 -4.92 44.27
CA ILE A 4 -10.86 -3.71 43.48
C ILE A 4 -9.62 -3.28 42.68
N ILE A 5 -8.42 -3.51 43.23
CA ILE A 5 -7.14 -3.19 42.58
C ILE A 5 -6.91 -4.07 41.34
N THR A 6 -7.34 -5.34 41.38
CA THR A 6 -7.21 -6.26 40.25
C THR A 6 -8.08 -5.86 39.06
N ILE A 7 -9.28 -5.35 39.31
CA ILE A 7 -10.21 -4.87 38.26
C ILE A 7 -9.68 -3.58 37.61
N PHE A 8 -9.04 -2.71 38.40
CA PHE A 8 -8.41 -1.48 37.89
C PHE A 8 -7.14 -1.73 37.07
N LEU A 9 -6.41 -2.83 37.31
CA LEU A 9 -5.27 -3.21 36.46
C LEU A 9 -5.74 -3.82 35.12
N LEU A 10 -6.86 -4.54 35.11
CA LEU A 10 -7.43 -5.15 33.90
C LEU A 10 -8.03 -4.11 32.94
N SER A 11 -8.51 -2.96 33.44
CA SER A 11 -9.05 -1.89 32.60
C SER A 11 -7.98 -1.11 31.82
N PHE A 12 -6.70 -1.14 32.25
CA PHE A 12 -5.59 -0.52 31.50
C PHE A 12 -5.12 -1.33 30.27
N ILE A 13 -5.58 -2.57 30.11
CA ILE A 13 -5.19 -3.46 29.00
C ILE A 13 -6.12 -3.27 27.78
N TYR A 14 -7.22 -2.54 27.92
CA TYR A 14 -8.32 -2.52 26.94
C TYR A 14 -8.19 -1.50 25.79
N SER A 15 -7.09 -0.76 25.66
CA SER A 15 -6.93 0.19 24.54
C SER A 15 -5.51 0.28 23.99
N CYS A 16 -4.75 -0.82 24.05
CA CYS A 16 -3.46 -0.90 23.35
C CYS A 16 -3.73 -1.15 21.86
N LYS A 17 -3.66 -0.08 21.06
CA LYS A 17 -3.55 -0.20 19.60
C LYS A 17 -2.29 -0.99 19.25
N GLU A 18 -2.35 -1.74 18.16
CA GLU A 18 -1.25 -2.56 17.67
C GLU A 18 -0.14 -1.66 17.09
N LYS A 19 1.12 -2.08 17.27
CA LYS A 19 2.25 -1.48 16.58
C LYS A 19 2.15 -1.81 15.08
N PRO A 20 2.28 -0.82 14.17
CA PRO A 20 2.24 -1.08 12.73
C PRO A 20 3.32 -2.09 12.33
N ASN A 21 2.91 -3.11 11.57
CA ASN A 21 3.82 -4.09 10.98
C ASN A 21 4.08 -3.86 9.49
N TYR A 22 3.33 -2.91 8.88
CA TYR A 22 3.43 -2.52 7.47
C TYR A 22 3.26 -3.68 6.48
N ASN A 23 2.63 -4.78 6.89
CA ASN A 23 2.21 -5.84 5.99
C ASN A 23 0.88 -5.45 5.34
N PRO A 24 0.85 -5.20 4.03
CA PRO A 24 -0.38 -4.74 3.38
C PRO A 24 -1.43 -5.84 3.26
N PHE A 25 -1.05 -7.12 3.39
CA PHE A 25 -1.93 -8.27 3.11
C PHE A 25 -2.70 -8.80 4.33
N ASP A 26 -2.21 -8.58 5.55
CA ASP A 26 -2.86 -9.12 6.75
C ASP A 26 -4.09 -8.29 7.21
N ASN A 27 -4.63 -8.59 8.39
CA ASN A 27 -5.82 -7.94 8.96
C ASN A 27 -5.51 -6.91 10.06
N GLN A 28 -4.28 -6.43 10.16
CA GLN A 28 -3.89 -5.41 11.14
C GLN A 28 -4.43 -4.04 10.72
N PHE A 29 -5.57 -3.64 11.29
CA PHE A 29 -6.17 -2.31 11.11
C PHE A 29 -6.27 -1.50 12.41
N ASN A 30 -6.16 -2.13 13.58
CA ASN A 30 -6.26 -1.44 14.87
C ASN A 30 -4.93 -0.79 15.26
N VAL A 31 -4.42 0.09 14.40
CA VAL A 31 -3.09 0.71 14.50
C VAL A 31 -3.20 2.16 14.97
N SER A 32 -2.21 2.61 15.73
CA SER A 32 -2.12 4.00 16.18
C SER A 32 -1.60 4.92 15.08
N VAL A 33 -2.43 5.84 14.61
CA VAL A 33 -2.02 6.89 13.64
C VAL A 33 -0.88 7.76 14.20
N LYS A 34 -0.88 8.04 15.51
CA LYS A 34 0.25 8.72 16.15
C LYS A 34 1.55 7.95 16.01
N GLN A 35 1.50 6.63 16.05
CA GLN A 35 2.68 5.79 15.84
C GLN A 35 3.15 5.81 14.39
N LEU A 36 2.23 5.83 13.43
CA LEU A 36 2.58 6.02 12.01
C LEU A 36 3.32 7.34 11.78
N ILE A 37 2.85 8.42 12.41
CA ILE A 37 3.53 9.73 12.38
C ILE A 37 4.92 9.65 13.04
N ASN A 38 5.01 9.01 14.21
CA ASN A 38 6.30 8.83 14.91
C ASN A 38 7.29 7.96 14.12
N ASP A 39 6.78 7.05 13.29
CA ASP A 39 7.57 6.21 12.40
C ASP A 39 7.97 6.97 11.11
N ASN A 40 7.79 8.30 11.05
CA ASN A 40 8.11 9.17 9.92
C ASN A 40 7.39 8.78 8.62
N CYS A 41 6.14 8.34 8.69
CA CYS A 41 5.32 8.16 7.50
C CYS A 41 5.00 9.51 6.85
N ASP A 42 5.13 9.58 5.52
CA ASP A 42 4.66 10.72 4.74
C ASP A 42 3.14 10.73 4.69
N THR A 43 2.53 11.90 4.79
CA THR A 43 1.08 12.07 4.61
C THR A 43 0.79 12.53 3.20
N VAL A 44 0.24 11.64 2.37
CA VAL A 44 -0.06 11.90 0.96
C VAL A 44 -1.57 11.87 0.74
N SER A 45 -2.12 12.89 0.08
CA SER A 45 -3.54 12.90 -0.28
C SER A 45 -3.85 11.73 -1.23
N ALA A 46 -4.88 10.95 -0.91
CA ALA A 46 -5.43 9.92 -1.77
C ALA A 46 -6.73 10.37 -2.48
N GLY A 47 -7.05 11.67 -2.39
CA GLY A 47 -8.27 12.26 -2.95
C GLY A 47 -9.50 12.01 -2.07
N CYS A 48 -10.60 12.71 -2.37
CA CYS A 48 -11.92 12.51 -1.74
C CYS A 48 -11.91 12.51 -0.18
N GLY A 49 -11.02 13.29 0.44
CA GLY A 49 -10.88 13.37 1.90
C GLY A 49 -10.03 12.26 2.53
N TYR A 50 -9.44 11.36 1.74
CA TYR A 50 -8.56 10.30 2.23
C TYR A 50 -7.08 10.71 2.22
N PHE A 51 -6.34 10.20 3.20
CA PHE A 51 -4.88 10.37 3.29
C PHE A 51 -4.21 9.02 3.50
N ASN A 52 -3.12 8.78 2.75
CA ASN A 52 -2.22 7.66 2.94
C ASN A 52 -1.04 8.10 3.82
N LEU A 53 -0.80 7.36 4.90
CA LEU A 53 0.39 7.44 5.75
C LEU A 53 1.39 6.39 5.25
N LEU A 54 2.32 6.84 4.41
CA LEU A 54 3.16 6.03 3.54
C LEU A 54 4.59 5.88 4.10
N LYS A 55 5.18 4.68 4.01
CA LYS A 55 6.62 4.47 4.17
C LYS A 55 7.32 4.68 2.83
N SER A 56 7.82 5.89 2.59
CA SER A 56 8.35 6.33 1.29
C SER A 56 9.77 5.86 0.97
N GLU A 57 10.56 5.48 1.98
CA GLU A 57 11.94 5.04 1.81
C GLU A 57 12.08 3.65 1.17
N ASP A 58 11.01 2.85 1.19
CA ASP A 58 11.01 1.51 0.65
C ASP A 58 10.68 1.49 -0.87
N LYS A 59 11.19 0.49 -1.60
CA LYS A 59 10.81 0.28 -3.01
C LYS A 59 9.32 -0.03 -3.14
N LEU A 60 8.85 -1.00 -2.35
CA LEU A 60 7.43 -1.22 -2.10
C LEU A 60 7.05 -0.33 -0.94
N LYS A 61 6.18 0.66 -1.19
CA LYS A 61 5.81 1.71 -0.24
C LYS A 61 4.49 1.33 0.43
N PRO A 62 4.50 0.63 1.58
CA PRO A 62 3.26 0.30 2.27
C PRO A 62 2.65 1.57 2.89
N TYR A 63 1.32 1.59 2.95
CA TYR A 63 0.59 2.66 3.59
C TYR A 63 -0.58 2.15 4.42
N TYR A 64 -0.95 2.94 5.42
CA TYR A 64 -2.26 2.91 6.05
C TYR A 64 -3.05 4.13 5.59
N GLN A 65 -4.34 3.98 5.35
CA GLN A 65 -5.22 5.06 4.90
C GLN A 65 -6.19 5.47 6.01
N VAL A 66 -6.36 6.78 6.15
CA VAL A 66 -7.28 7.43 7.10
C VAL A 66 -8.21 8.37 6.32
N TYR A 67 -9.36 8.70 6.92
CA TYR A 67 -10.28 9.70 6.38
C TYR A 67 -10.14 11.01 7.16
N CYS A 68 -10.29 12.17 6.51
CA CYS A 68 -10.04 13.47 7.13
C CYS A 68 -10.89 13.73 8.38
N ASP A 69 -12.16 13.32 8.35
CA ASP A 69 -13.10 13.56 9.47
C ASP A 69 -12.90 12.52 10.60
N ASP A 70 -12.18 11.42 10.34
CA ASP A 70 -11.83 10.39 11.31
C ASP A 70 -10.33 10.03 11.19
N PHE A 71 -9.49 11.06 11.31
CA PHE A 71 -8.06 10.97 11.00
C PHE A 71 -7.31 9.95 11.88
N PHE A 72 -7.81 9.65 13.07
CA PHE A 72 -7.16 8.73 14.01
C PHE A 72 -7.57 7.26 13.85
N THR A 73 -8.40 6.98 12.84
CA THR A 73 -8.88 5.64 12.52
C THR A 73 -8.34 5.21 11.17
N VAL A 74 -7.62 4.09 11.18
CA VAL A 74 -7.22 3.39 9.96
C VAL A 74 -8.45 2.67 9.40
N ILE A 75 -8.73 2.95 8.13
CA ILE A 75 -9.90 2.43 7.40
C ILE A 75 -9.53 1.61 6.17
N ALA A 76 -8.28 1.70 5.71
CA ALA A 76 -7.74 0.85 4.66
C ALA A 76 -6.22 0.79 4.78
N LYS A 77 -5.62 -0.09 4.00
CA LYS A 77 -4.16 -0.17 3.83
C LYS A 77 -3.82 -0.74 2.47
N GLY A 78 -2.56 -0.65 2.10
CA GLY A 78 -2.11 -1.11 0.81
C GLY A 78 -0.63 -0.87 0.61
N PHE A 79 -0.21 -0.94 -0.65
CA PHE A 79 1.10 -0.48 -1.06
C PHE A 79 1.06 0.09 -2.46
N THR A 80 2.04 0.93 -2.77
CA THR A 80 2.39 1.29 -4.14
C THR A 80 3.84 0.91 -4.41
N MET A 81 4.16 0.58 -5.66
CA MET A 81 5.53 0.30 -6.08
C MET A 81 5.73 0.76 -7.51
N ASP A 82 6.66 1.69 -7.69
CA ASP A 82 7.07 2.13 -9.02
C ASP A 82 7.99 1.07 -9.62
N ILE A 83 7.65 0.61 -10.82
CA ILE A 83 8.36 -0.48 -11.49
C ILE A 83 9.40 0.09 -12.44
N ASP A 84 8.93 0.88 -13.41
CA ASP A 84 9.78 1.46 -14.45
C ASP A 84 9.32 2.89 -14.76
N THR A 85 10.25 3.68 -15.28
CA THR A 85 10.02 5.06 -15.74
C THR A 85 10.36 5.19 -17.21
N PHE A 86 9.48 5.81 -17.98
CA PHE A 86 9.61 6.05 -19.40
C PHE A 86 9.69 7.55 -19.65
N LYS A 87 10.70 7.99 -20.40
CA LYS A 87 10.81 9.38 -20.82
C LYS A 87 10.13 9.57 -22.17
N LEU A 88 9.18 10.51 -22.23
CA LEU A 88 8.52 10.90 -23.46
C LEU A 88 9.39 11.90 -24.23
N GLN A 89 9.40 11.78 -25.56
CA GLN A 89 10.13 12.71 -26.42
C GLN A 89 9.39 14.04 -26.60
N SER A 90 8.05 14.03 -26.52
CA SER A 90 7.20 15.22 -26.56
C SER A 90 6.40 15.35 -25.27
N SER A 91 6.01 16.58 -24.95
CA SER A 91 5.09 16.91 -23.86
C SER A 91 3.63 16.60 -24.19
N ASP A 92 3.34 16.24 -25.45
CA ASP A 92 1.99 15.95 -25.92
C ASP A 92 1.55 14.57 -25.43
N PHE A 93 0.97 14.54 -24.24
CA PHE A 93 0.43 13.33 -23.64
C PHE A 93 -0.80 12.82 -24.41
N GLN A 94 -0.72 11.58 -24.91
CA GLN A 94 -1.87 10.89 -25.51
C GLN A 94 -2.20 9.63 -24.71
N ASN A 95 -3.50 9.38 -24.49
CA ASN A 95 -3.98 8.17 -23.82
C ASN A 95 -3.51 6.88 -24.49
N SER A 96 -3.27 6.90 -25.81
CA SER A 96 -2.69 5.76 -26.55
C SER A 96 -1.31 5.33 -26.04
N TYR A 97 -0.54 6.23 -25.42
CA TYR A 97 0.74 5.89 -24.78
C TYR A 97 0.54 5.08 -23.50
N ILE A 98 -0.51 5.36 -22.73
CA ILE A 98 -0.84 4.63 -21.49
C ILE A 98 -1.07 3.15 -21.80
N ASP A 99 -1.91 2.85 -22.79
CA ASP A 99 -2.24 1.47 -23.16
C ASP A 99 -1.00 0.72 -23.66
N SER A 100 -0.21 1.38 -24.50
CA SER A 100 1.04 0.84 -25.05
C SER A 100 2.04 0.50 -23.94
N ILE A 101 2.29 1.44 -23.02
CA ILE A 101 3.25 1.27 -21.92
C ILE A 101 2.77 0.22 -20.93
N THR A 102 1.48 0.21 -20.59
CA THR A 102 0.89 -0.77 -19.67
C THR A 102 1.03 -2.19 -20.23
N SER A 103 0.97 -2.37 -21.55
CA SER A 103 1.13 -3.67 -22.21
C SER A 103 2.57 -4.20 -22.25
N LEU A 104 3.59 -3.34 -22.09
CA LEU A 104 4.99 -3.74 -22.22
C LEU A 104 5.36 -4.86 -21.23
N PRO A 105 6.30 -5.76 -21.57
CA PRO A 105 6.85 -6.73 -20.63
C PRO A 105 7.28 -6.07 -19.32
N LEU A 106 7.14 -6.80 -18.22
CA LEU A 106 7.46 -6.33 -16.87
C LEU A 106 8.53 -7.25 -16.30
N ASP A 107 9.62 -6.67 -15.82
CA ASP A 107 10.60 -7.44 -15.05
C ASP A 107 10.01 -7.78 -13.69
N LYS A 108 9.75 -9.07 -13.50
CA LYS A 108 9.13 -9.62 -12.29
C LYS A 108 10.14 -9.85 -11.17
N SER A 109 11.45 -9.71 -11.44
CA SER A 109 12.51 -10.04 -10.49
C SER A 109 12.38 -9.24 -9.20
N GLN A 110 12.40 -7.91 -9.29
CA GLN A 110 12.30 -7.02 -8.14
C GLN A 110 10.93 -7.13 -7.46
N LEU A 111 9.85 -7.25 -8.23
CA LEU A 111 8.51 -7.38 -7.67
C LEU A 111 8.35 -8.68 -6.87
N ASN A 112 8.89 -9.80 -7.34
CA ASN A 112 8.90 -11.05 -6.58
C ASN A 112 9.78 -10.98 -5.32
N ILE A 113 10.87 -10.20 -5.33
CA ILE A 113 11.70 -9.96 -4.14
C ILE A 113 10.88 -9.22 -3.08
N GLU A 114 10.21 -8.12 -3.47
CA GLU A 114 9.42 -7.31 -2.54
C GLU A 114 8.19 -8.06 -2.01
N LEU A 115 7.42 -8.71 -2.89
CA LEU A 115 6.27 -9.52 -2.49
C LEU A 115 6.67 -10.74 -1.65
N GLY A 116 7.87 -11.30 -1.92
CA GLY A 116 8.41 -12.45 -1.23
C GLY A 116 8.63 -12.21 0.27
N LYS A 117 8.85 -10.96 0.69
CA LYS A 117 8.92 -10.58 2.12
C LYS A 117 7.64 -10.93 2.90
N PHE A 118 6.52 -11.05 2.19
CA PHE A 118 5.21 -11.40 2.74
C PHE A 118 4.73 -12.80 2.30
N GLY A 119 5.62 -13.61 1.71
CA GLY A 119 5.32 -14.96 1.21
C GLY A 119 4.59 -15.00 -0.14
N TYR A 120 4.45 -13.86 -0.83
CA TYR A 120 3.76 -13.78 -2.11
C TYR A 120 4.71 -13.93 -3.30
N LYS A 121 4.23 -14.59 -4.36
CA LYS A 121 4.90 -14.67 -5.67
C LYS A 121 3.92 -14.42 -6.80
N ILE A 122 4.36 -13.73 -7.84
CA ILE A 122 3.55 -13.52 -9.05
C ILE A 122 3.36 -14.86 -9.75
N PHE A 123 2.11 -15.18 -10.10
CA PHE A 123 1.83 -16.38 -10.90
C PHE A 123 1.21 -16.05 -12.26
N LEU A 124 0.43 -14.97 -12.36
CA LEU A 124 -0.26 -14.58 -13.59
C LEU A 124 -0.20 -13.07 -13.76
N ARG A 125 -0.09 -12.64 -15.02
CA ARG A 125 -0.27 -11.26 -15.43
C ARG A 125 -1.31 -11.20 -16.54
N GLU A 126 -2.27 -10.32 -16.35
CA GLU A 126 -3.21 -9.82 -17.35
C GLU A 126 -2.83 -8.36 -17.67
N THR A 127 -3.58 -7.69 -18.55
CA THR A 127 -3.21 -6.36 -19.09
C THR A 127 -2.88 -5.35 -17.99
N ASN A 128 -3.81 -5.13 -17.06
CA ASN A 128 -3.72 -4.15 -15.97
C ASN A 128 -3.79 -4.81 -14.57
N THR A 129 -3.73 -6.14 -14.52
CA THR A 129 -3.89 -6.90 -13.28
C THR A 129 -2.76 -7.92 -13.17
N ILE A 130 -2.13 -7.98 -12.00
CA ILE A 130 -1.12 -8.97 -11.66
C ILE A 130 -1.66 -9.80 -10.50
N LYS A 131 -1.67 -11.11 -10.66
CA LYS A 131 -2.10 -12.01 -9.60
C LYS A 131 -0.87 -12.56 -8.87
N ALA A 132 -0.88 -12.45 -7.55
CA ALA A 132 0.15 -13.00 -6.68
C ALA A 132 -0.47 -14.00 -5.71
N VAL A 133 0.26 -15.09 -5.45
CA VAL A 133 -0.18 -16.20 -4.61
C VAL A 133 0.75 -16.37 -3.42
N ASN A 134 0.18 -16.60 -2.25
CA ASN A 134 0.88 -17.12 -1.09
C ASN A 134 0.38 -18.55 -0.83
N LYS A 135 1.24 -19.54 -1.06
CA LYS A 135 0.88 -20.97 -0.97
C LYS A 135 0.74 -21.46 0.45
N GLU A 136 1.41 -20.83 1.42
CA GLU A 136 1.42 -21.27 2.82
C GLU A 136 0.06 -21.01 3.47
N ILE A 137 -0.51 -19.83 3.20
CA ILE A 137 -1.83 -19.43 3.72
C ILE A 137 -2.97 -19.63 2.71
N GLN A 138 -2.67 -20.22 1.53
CA GLN A 138 -3.62 -20.46 0.44
C GLN A 138 -4.36 -19.19 -0.01
N ASP A 139 -3.65 -18.06 -0.06
CA ASP A 139 -4.22 -16.76 -0.44
C ASP A 139 -3.79 -16.34 -1.85
N THR A 140 -4.66 -15.62 -2.54
CA THR A 140 -4.41 -15.04 -3.85
C THR A 140 -4.91 -13.61 -3.90
N VAL A 141 -3.99 -12.69 -4.18
CA VAL A 141 -4.28 -11.26 -4.27
C VAL A 141 -4.18 -10.77 -5.71
N SER A 142 -4.93 -9.71 -5.99
CA SER A 142 -4.94 -9.02 -7.28
C SER A 142 -4.33 -7.65 -7.09
N LEU A 143 -3.23 -7.39 -7.79
CA LEU A 143 -2.53 -6.12 -7.83
C LEU A 143 -2.94 -5.38 -9.11
N LYS A 144 -3.16 -4.08 -9.01
CA LYS A 144 -3.44 -3.23 -10.18
C LYS A 144 -2.13 -2.73 -10.76
N LEU A 145 -2.02 -2.71 -12.08
CA LEU A 145 -0.95 -2.06 -12.82
C LEU A 145 -1.55 -0.88 -13.57
N TYR A 146 -1.03 0.32 -13.32
CA TYR A 146 -1.41 1.53 -14.03
C TYR A 146 -0.18 2.36 -14.38
N THR A 147 -0.40 3.37 -15.23
CA THR A 147 0.63 4.33 -15.60
C THR A 147 0.26 5.70 -15.07
N CYS A 148 1.17 6.35 -14.36
CA CYS A 148 1.01 7.69 -13.82
C CYS A 148 1.89 8.68 -14.58
N PRO A 149 1.32 9.74 -15.19
CA PRO A 149 2.11 10.82 -15.78
C PRO A 149 2.74 11.69 -14.68
N ILE A 150 4.01 12.04 -14.87
CA ILE A 150 4.68 13.12 -14.15
C ILE A 150 4.84 14.26 -15.16
N GLU A 151 3.79 15.08 -15.26
CA GLU A 151 3.59 16.08 -16.33
C GLU A 151 4.79 17.04 -16.45
N ASP A 152 5.27 17.57 -15.33
CA ASP A 152 6.39 18.54 -15.29
C ASP A 152 7.74 17.97 -15.78
N GLN A 153 7.84 16.65 -15.95
CA GLN A 153 9.10 15.97 -16.30
C GLN A 153 9.03 15.21 -17.64
N ASN A 154 7.87 15.22 -18.33
CA ASN A 154 7.61 14.37 -19.50
C ASN A 154 7.94 12.89 -19.19
N LEU A 155 7.59 12.41 -18.00
CA LEU A 155 7.81 11.03 -17.59
C LEU A 155 6.49 10.28 -17.42
N LEU A 156 6.53 8.98 -17.71
CA LEU A 156 5.49 8.04 -17.36
C LEU A 156 6.05 6.97 -16.44
N VAL A 157 5.40 6.76 -15.31
CA VAL A 157 5.79 5.75 -14.34
C VAL A 157 4.77 4.64 -14.36
N ARG A 158 5.22 3.39 -14.53
CA ARG A 158 4.36 2.22 -14.30
C ARG A 158 4.39 1.89 -12.82
N THR A 159 3.22 1.91 -12.21
CA THR A 159 3.06 1.68 -10.77
C THR A 159 2.15 0.49 -10.54
N ILE A 160 2.53 -0.33 -9.58
CA ILE A 160 1.70 -1.41 -9.05
C ILE A 160 1.10 -0.97 -7.74
N GLU A 161 -0.17 -1.29 -7.55
CA GLU A 161 -0.91 -1.01 -6.33
C GLU A 161 -1.65 -2.24 -5.82
N PHE A 162 -1.70 -2.35 -4.50
CA PHE A 162 -2.65 -3.18 -3.78
C PHE A 162 -3.41 -2.32 -2.79
N PHE A 163 -4.72 -2.55 -2.68
CA PHE A 163 -5.60 -1.85 -1.77
C PHE A 163 -6.49 -2.85 -1.03
N LYS A 164 -6.61 -2.68 0.28
CA LYS A 164 -7.47 -3.46 1.16
C LYS A 164 -8.20 -2.54 2.13
N GLY A 165 -9.52 -2.46 1.99
CA GLY A 165 -10.39 -1.78 2.94
C GLY A 165 -10.52 -2.56 4.26
N ARG A 166 -10.82 -1.85 5.34
CA ARG A 166 -11.26 -2.44 6.59
C ARG A 166 -12.71 -2.89 6.43
N GLU A 167 -12.96 -4.19 6.57
CA GLU A 167 -14.30 -4.77 6.64
C GLU A 167 -15.00 -4.48 7.97
#